data_AF-A0A1F7ZUD1-F1
#
_entry.id   AF-A0A1F7ZUD1-F1
#
_cell.length_a   1.000
_cell.length_b   1.000
_cell.length_c   1.000
_cell.angle_alpha   90.00
_cell.angle_beta   90.00
_cell.angle_gamma   90.00
#
_symmetry.space_group_name_H-M   'P 1'
#
loop_
_entity.id
_entity.type
_entity.pdbx_description
1 polymer ?
#
loop_
_entity_poly.entity_id
_entity_poly.type
_entity_poly.pdbx_seq_one_letter_code
_entity_poly.pdbx_strand_id
1 'polypeptide(L)'
;MTSKFEKLLIKLGKPTWAQHLRHVQHAHGPQKNQIDPDWAKDIIKMDSHLREIGQREIYLREEIKALTSDDRAPLSTEQRAQLAKWQMELEDLARKYWHLEREFYRREASVPPGPLQRAQMLSSTFYNIYL
;
A
#
# COMPACT_ATOMS: atom_id res chain seq x y z
N MET A 1 -18.10 15.33 -2.33
CA MET A 1 -19.49 15.80 -2.40
C MET A 1 -19.60 17.11 -1.64
N THR A 2 -19.97 18.22 -2.30
CA THR A 2 -20.17 19.53 -1.63
C THR A 2 -21.32 19.41 -0.63
N SER A 3 -21.10 19.83 0.62
CA SER A 3 -22.10 19.66 1.67
C SER A 3 -23.32 20.54 1.38
N LYS A 4 -24.53 20.09 1.75
CA LYS A 4 -25.75 20.91 1.61
C LYS A 4 -25.58 22.28 2.31
N PHE A 5 -24.78 22.32 3.37
CA PHE A 5 -24.43 23.51 4.14
C PHE A 5 -23.49 24.46 3.38
N GLU A 6 -22.50 23.93 2.66
CA GLU A 6 -21.59 24.72 1.82
C GLU A 6 -22.36 25.43 0.69
N LYS A 7 -23.28 24.73 0.02
CA LYS A 7 -24.16 25.31 -1.01
C LYS A 7 -25.05 26.41 -0.44
N LEU A 8 -25.49 26.27 0.81
CA LEU A 8 -26.33 27.25 1.49
C LEU A 8 -25.53 28.52 1.85
N LEU A 9 -24.28 28.39 2.31
CA LEU A 9 -23.38 29.52 2.56
C LEU A 9 -23.05 30.31 1.30
N ILE A 10 -22.88 29.64 0.15
CA ILE A 10 -22.68 30.29 -1.15
C ILE A 10 -23.95 31.07 -1.54
N LYS A 11 -25.14 30.47 -1.40
CA LYS A 11 -26.42 31.13 -1.70
C LYS A 11 -26.72 32.34 -0.82
N LEU A 12 -26.26 32.34 0.43
CA LEU A 12 -26.41 33.45 1.38
C LEU A 12 -25.34 34.56 1.21
N GLY A 13 -24.51 34.49 0.16
CA GLY A 13 -23.47 35.50 -0.10
C GLY A 13 -22.30 35.45 0.91
N LYS A 14 -22.03 34.29 1.50
CA LYS A 14 -20.93 34.06 2.46
C LYS A 14 -19.84 33.13 1.87
N PRO A 15 -19.16 33.53 0.78
CA PRO A 15 -18.18 32.66 0.09
C PRO A 15 -16.95 32.36 0.94
N THR A 16 -16.50 33.30 1.77
CA THR A 16 -15.38 33.13 2.71
C THR A 16 -15.66 32.04 3.75
N TRP A 17 -16.88 31.97 4.26
CA TRP A 17 -17.31 30.91 5.19
C TRP A 17 -17.41 29.55 4.50
N ALA A 18 -17.87 29.51 3.25
CA ALA A 18 -17.86 28.28 2.45
C ALA A 18 -16.41 27.79 2.17
N GLN A 19 -15.47 28.71 1.96
CA GLN A 19 -14.05 28.38 1.82
C GLN A 19 -13.44 27.89 3.13
N HIS A 20 -13.76 28.54 4.26
CA HIS A 20 -13.33 28.09 5.57
C HIS A 20 -13.86 26.67 5.88
N LEU A 21 -15.13 26.40 5.60
CA LEU A 21 -15.73 25.07 5.75
C LEU A 21 -14.99 24.01 4.92
N ARG A 22 -14.62 24.33 3.67
CA ARG A 22 -13.80 23.46 2.82
C ARG A 22 -12.43 23.16 3.43
N HIS A 23 -11.75 24.19 3.94
CA HIS A 23 -10.45 23.99 4.61
C HIS A 23 -10.57 23.10 5.84
N VAL A 24 -11.59 23.32 6.69
CA VAL A 24 -11.82 22.49 7.88
C VAL A 24 -12.14 21.05 7.50
N GLN A 25 -12.98 20.81 6.49
CA GLN A 25 -13.26 19.46 5.99
C GLN A 25 -12.02 18.78 5.39
N HIS A 26 -11.17 19.54 4.70
CA HIS A 26 -9.93 19.04 4.13
C HIS A 26 -8.87 18.72 5.21
N ALA A 27 -8.81 19.52 6.27
CA ALA A 27 -7.89 19.35 7.38
C ALA A 27 -8.33 18.21 8.33
N HIS A 28 -9.63 18.02 8.56
CA HIS A 28 -10.11 17.14 9.64
C HIS A 28 -11.04 16.00 9.20
N GLY A 29 -11.59 16.05 7.97
CA GLY A 29 -12.59 15.08 7.51
C GLY A 29 -13.83 14.99 8.42
N PRO A 30 -14.78 14.08 8.15
CA PRO A 30 -15.78 13.73 9.15
C PRO A 30 -15.06 13.04 10.32
N GLN A 31 -14.98 13.72 11.47
CA GLN A 31 -14.33 13.22 12.68
C GLN A 31 -14.94 11.87 13.09
N LYS A 32 -14.25 10.77 12.78
CA LYS A 32 -14.35 9.54 13.54
C LYS A 32 -13.26 9.61 14.60
N ASN A 33 -13.65 9.54 15.87
CA ASN A 33 -12.86 9.86 17.05
C ASN A 33 -11.68 8.89 17.36
N GLN A 34 -11.09 8.24 16.36
CA GLN A 34 -9.94 7.36 16.55
C GLN A 34 -8.91 7.62 15.48
N ILE A 35 -7.91 8.41 15.83
CA ILE A 35 -6.62 8.40 15.14
C ILE A 35 -5.97 7.09 15.55
N ASP A 36 -5.83 6.15 14.61
CA ASP A 36 -5.02 4.94 14.80
C ASP A 36 -3.55 5.31 14.49
N PRO A 37 -2.68 5.45 15.52
CA PRO A 37 -1.28 5.84 15.33
C PRO A 37 -0.45 4.74 14.65
N ASP A 38 -0.92 3.50 14.66
CA ASP A 38 -0.20 2.37 14.06
C ASP A 38 -0.65 2.12 12.61
N TRP A 39 -1.77 2.70 12.17
CA TRP A 39 -2.23 2.63 10.78
C TRP A 39 -1.14 3.01 9.77
N ALA A 40 -0.46 4.15 10.00
CA ALA A 40 0.59 4.62 9.09
C ALA A 40 1.79 3.66 9.05
N LYS A 41 2.16 3.08 10.20
CA LYS A 41 3.26 2.10 10.28
C LYS A 41 2.90 0.81 9.56
N ASP A 42 1.69 0.31 9.78
CA ASP A 42 1.18 -0.91 9.17
C ASP A 42 1.13 -0.76 7.65
N ILE A 43 0.60 0.34 7.14
CA ILE A 43 0.57 0.64 5.70
C ILE A 43 1.98 0.69 5.10
N ILE A 44 2.91 1.40 5.73
CA ILE A 44 4.30 1.51 5.23
C ILE A 44 5.01 0.16 5.23
N LYS A 45 4.83 -0.65 6.28
CA LYS A 45 5.42 -1.99 6.38
C LYS A 45 4.83 -2.94 5.33
N MET A 46 3.51 -2.96 5.21
CA MET A 46 2.81 -3.82 4.24
C MET A 46 3.20 -3.47 2.80
N ASP A 47 3.25 -2.18 2.45
CA ASP A 47 3.69 -1.68 1.15
C ASP A 47 5.14 -2.07 0.84
N SER A 48 6.03 -2.01 1.84
CA SER A 48 7.42 -2.43 1.68
C SER A 48 7.56 -3.93 1.47
N HIS A 49 6.87 -4.75 2.27
CA HIS A 49 6.86 -6.19 2.09
C HIS A 49 6.23 -6.61 0.75
N LEU A 50 5.19 -5.92 0.27
CA LEU A 50 4.63 -6.19 -1.06
C LEU A 50 5.66 -5.93 -2.17
N ARG A 51 6.45 -4.85 -2.06
CA ARG A 51 7.56 -4.58 -2.99
C ARG A 51 8.65 -5.65 -2.92
N GLU A 52 9.04 -6.08 -1.73
CA GLU A 52 10.04 -7.15 -1.54
C GLU A 52 9.59 -8.47 -2.16
N ILE A 53 8.31 -8.85 -1.96
CA ILE A 53 7.71 -10.04 -2.59
C ILE A 53 7.77 -9.93 -4.11
N GLY A 54 7.36 -8.78 -4.67
CA GLY A 54 7.40 -8.54 -6.11
C GLY A 54 8.82 -8.60 -6.69
N GLN A 55 9.81 -8.00 -6.01
CA GLN A 55 11.21 -8.07 -6.42
C GLN A 55 11.75 -9.51 -6.38
N ARG A 56 11.42 -10.27 -5.33
CA ARG A 56 11.85 -11.66 -5.21
C ARG A 56 11.23 -12.54 -6.28
N GLU A 57 9.95 -12.34 -6.58
CA GLU A 57 9.26 -13.04 -7.67
C GLU A 57 9.92 -12.76 -9.03
N ILE A 58 10.21 -11.50 -9.34
CA ILE A 58 10.89 -11.11 -10.59
C ILE A 58 12.23 -11.83 -10.70
N TYR A 59 13.06 -11.73 -9.65
CA TYR A 59 14.36 -12.39 -9.61
C TYR A 59 14.23 -13.90 -9.87
N LEU A 60 13.33 -14.60 -9.18
CA LEU A 60 13.14 -16.04 -9.35
C LEU A 60 12.68 -16.41 -10.76
N ARG A 61 11.77 -15.63 -11.35
CA ARG A 61 11.30 -15.84 -12.73
C ARG A 61 12.43 -15.65 -13.74
N GLU A 62 13.29 -14.66 -13.53
CA GLU A 62 14.47 -14.41 -14.37
C GLU A 62 15.49 -15.55 -14.27
N GLU A 63 15.79 -16.04 -13.07
CA GLU A 63 16.69 -17.17 -12.85
C GLU A 63 16.16 -18.47 -13.47
N ILE A 64 14.87 -18.77 -13.28
CA ILE A 64 14.23 -19.93 -13.92
C ILE A 64 14.33 -19.79 -15.44
N LYS A 65 13.99 -18.61 -15.99
CA LYS A 65 14.06 -18.38 -17.43
C LYS A 65 15.48 -18.58 -17.96
N ALA A 66 16.49 -18.03 -17.29
CA ALA A 66 17.89 -18.20 -17.65
C ALA A 66 18.29 -19.68 -17.65
N LEU A 67 17.93 -20.41 -16.60
CA LEU A 67 18.24 -21.83 -16.46
C LEU A 67 17.52 -22.72 -17.50
N THR A 68 16.28 -22.39 -17.87
CA THR A 68 15.50 -23.16 -18.83
C THR A 68 15.72 -22.75 -20.29
N SER A 69 16.39 -21.63 -20.55
CA SER A 69 16.59 -21.12 -21.91
C SER A 69 17.70 -21.84 -22.70
N ASP A 70 18.54 -22.63 -22.02
CA ASP A 70 19.60 -23.41 -22.66
C ASP A 70 19.07 -24.79 -23.09
N ASP A 71 18.50 -24.87 -24.29
CA ASP A 71 17.94 -26.10 -24.88
C ASP A 71 18.99 -27.18 -25.21
N ARG A 72 20.29 -26.91 -25.00
CA ARG A 72 21.38 -27.75 -25.52
C ARG A 72 21.80 -28.89 -24.60
N ALA A 73 21.52 -28.78 -23.30
CA ALA A 73 21.91 -29.80 -22.34
C ALA A 73 20.78 -30.08 -21.33
N PRO A 74 20.51 -31.37 -21.01
CA PRO A 74 19.58 -31.69 -19.93
C PRO A 74 20.13 -31.15 -18.60
N LEU A 75 19.25 -30.52 -17.82
CA LEU A 75 19.59 -29.99 -16.50
C LEU A 75 20.22 -31.06 -15.61
N SER A 76 21.27 -30.68 -14.87
CA SER A 76 21.88 -31.51 -13.84
C SER A 76 20.89 -31.79 -12.71
N THR A 77 21.14 -32.84 -11.92
CA THR A 77 20.30 -33.19 -10.76
C THR A 77 20.20 -32.01 -9.77
N GLU A 78 21.30 -31.29 -9.56
CA GLU A 78 21.36 -30.10 -8.69
C GLU A 78 20.52 -28.96 -9.25
N GLN A 79 20.62 -28.69 -10.56
CA GLN A 79 19.81 -27.67 -11.23
C GLN A 79 18.32 -27.98 -11.18
N ARG A 80 17.92 -29.25 -11.33
CA ARG A 80 16.52 -29.68 -11.20
C ARG A 80 16.01 -29.50 -9.77
N ALA A 81 16.81 -29.85 -8.76
CA ALA A 81 16.45 -29.65 -7.37
C ALA A 81 16.29 -28.15 -7.04
N GLN A 82 17.19 -27.31 -7.55
CA GLN A 82 17.13 -25.86 -7.37
C GLN A 82 15.90 -25.26 -8.07
N LEU A 83 15.58 -25.71 -9.28
CA LEU A 83 14.41 -25.28 -10.02
C LEU A 83 13.11 -25.65 -9.29
N ALA A 84 13.00 -26.88 -8.76
CA ALA A 84 11.86 -27.29 -7.95
C ALA A 84 11.72 -26.42 -6.69
N LYS A 85 12.83 -26.11 -6.02
CA LYS A 85 12.83 -25.21 -4.85
C LYS A 85 12.34 -23.81 -5.21
N TRP A 86 12.81 -23.24 -6.31
CA TRP A 86 12.36 -21.92 -6.77
C TRP A 86 10.89 -21.90 -7.18
N GLN A 87 10.39 -22.97 -7.81
CA GLN A 87 8.97 -23.10 -8.13
C GLN A 87 8.11 -23.15 -6.86
N MET A 88 8.51 -23.94 -5.86
CA MET A 88 7.83 -23.95 -4.56
C MET A 88 7.86 -22.59 -3.87
N GLU A 89 8.98 -21.87 -3.97
CA GLU A 89 9.12 -20.53 -3.42
C GLU A 89 8.19 -19.53 -4.13
N LEU A 90 8.05 -19.60 -5.45
CA LEU A 90 7.11 -18.77 -6.21
C LEU A 90 5.65 -18.99 -5.79
N GLU A 91 5.24 -20.24 -5.57
CA GLU A 91 3.89 -20.54 -5.07
C GLU A 91 3.68 -19.96 -3.67
N ASP A 92 4.70 -20.01 -2.81
CA ASP A 92 4.65 -19.45 -1.47
C ASP A 92 4.58 -17.92 -1.47
N LEU A 93 5.37 -17.28 -2.33
CA LEU A 93 5.33 -15.83 -2.56
C LEU A 93 3.95 -15.40 -3.05
N ALA A 94 3.34 -16.14 -3.98
CA ALA A 94 1.99 -15.85 -4.46
C ALA A 94 0.96 -15.91 -3.32
N ARG A 95 1.03 -16.93 -2.45
CA ARG A 95 0.14 -17.02 -1.27
C ARG A 95 0.34 -15.85 -0.31
N LYS A 96 1.60 -15.50 -0.01
CA LYS A 96 1.96 -14.37 0.85
C LYS A 96 1.49 -13.05 0.27
N TYR A 97 1.68 -12.83 -1.03
CA TYR A 97 1.22 -11.65 -1.75
C TYR A 97 -0.29 -11.46 -1.55
N TRP A 98 -1.10 -12.45 -1.90
CA TRP A 98 -2.56 -12.34 -1.79
C TRP A 98 -3.05 -12.15 -0.35
N HIS A 99 -2.38 -12.78 0.62
CA HIS A 99 -2.71 -12.56 2.02
C HIS A 99 -2.41 -11.12 2.44
N LEU A 100 -1.22 -10.62 2.09
CA LEU A 100 -0.76 -9.29 2.47
C LEU A 100 -1.54 -8.18 1.74
N GLU A 101 -1.88 -8.38 0.47
CA GLU A 101 -2.65 -7.44 -0.34
C GLU A 101 -4.08 -7.28 0.20
N ARG A 102 -4.75 -8.39 0.58
CA ARG A 102 -6.07 -8.30 1.23
C ARG A 102 -6.01 -7.56 2.56
N GLU A 103 -4.96 -7.81 3.34
CA GLU A 103 -4.74 -7.13 4.61
C GLU A 103 -4.45 -5.63 4.40
N PHE A 104 -3.66 -5.30 3.38
CA PHE A 104 -3.41 -3.93 2.96
C PHE A 104 -4.72 -3.21 2.61
N TYR A 105 -5.57 -3.79 1.74
CA TYR A 105 -6.86 -3.19 1.40
C TYR A 105 -7.78 -3.05 2.61
N ARG A 106 -7.77 -4.01 3.54
CA ARG A 106 -8.53 -3.93 4.79
C ARG A 106 -8.08 -2.74 5.63
N ARG A 107 -6.76 -2.52 5.74
CA ARG A 107 -6.17 -1.40 6.48
C ARG A 107 -6.38 -0.07 5.75
N GLU A 108 -6.26 -0.04 4.45
CA GLU A 108 -6.56 1.14 3.63
C GLU A 108 -8.02 1.55 3.75
N ALA A 109 -8.96 0.60 3.83
CA ALA A 109 -10.38 0.91 4.08
C ALA A 109 -10.63 1.52 5.48
N SER A 110 -9.77 1.24 6.46
CA SER A 110 -9.79 1.86 7.80
C SER A 110 -9.07 3.21 7.89
N VAL A 111 -8.82 3.85 6.75
CA VAL A 111 -8.08 5.10 6.63
C VAL A 111 -8.58 6.22 7.56
N PRO A 112 -7.69 6.92 8.28
CA PRO A 112 -8.06 8.08 9.08
C PRO A 112 -8.72 9.21 8.25
N PRO A 113 -9.71 9.92 8.81
CA PRO A 113 -10.33 11.05 8.13
C PRO A 113 -9.34 12.22 7.95
N GLY A 114 -9.53 13.01 6.88
CA GLY A 114 -8.72 14.21 6.61
C GLY A 114 -7.44 13.95 5.79
N PRO A 115 -7.42 14.28 4.49
CA PRO A 115 -6.25 14.09 3.63
C PRO A 115 -4.94 14.69 4.15
N LEU A 116 -4.97 15.88 4.75
CA LEU A 116 -3.76 16.52 5.29
C LEU A 116 -3.19 15.79 6.50
N GLN A 117 -4.05 15.33 7.42
CA GLN A 117 -3.61 14.55 8.57
C GLN A 117 -2.96 13.23 8.15
N ARG A 118 -3.51 12.57 7.12
CA ARG A 118 -2.88 11.37 6.56
C ARG A 118 -1.51 11.64 5.98
N ALA A 119 -1.39 12.69 5.17
CA ALA A 119 -0.11 13.07 4.58
C ALA A 119 0.93 13.36 5.66
N GLN A 120 0.54 14.07 6.73
CA GLN A 120 1.40 14.34 7.88
C GLN A 120 1.82 13.06 8.62
N MET A 121 0.88 12.16 8.90
CA MET A 121 1.17 10.89 9.60
C MET A 121 2.06 9.98 8.77
N LEU A 122 1.76 9.80 7.48
CA LEU A 122 2.57 9.00 6.57
C LEU A 122 3.98 9.58 6.44
N SER A 123 4.10 10.90 6.25
CA SER A 123 5.40 11.57 6.15
C SER A 123 6.20 11.37 7.45
N SER A 124 5.63 11.73 8.61
CA SER A 124 6.31 11.59 9.90
C SER A 124 6.71 10.14 10.21
N THR A 125 5.85 9.18 9.89
CA THR A 125 6.13 7.76 10.15
C THR A 125 7.21 7.22 9.22
N PHE A 126 7.20 7.63 7.94
CA PHE A 126 8.25 7.29 6.99
C PHE A 126 9.62 7.80 7.46
N TYR A 127 9.70 9.06 7.91
CA TYR A 127 10.93 9.61 8.50
C TYR A 127 11.43 8.75 9.66
N ASN A 128 10.55 8.39 10.61
CA ASN A 128 10.94 7.61 11.79
C ASN A 128 11.33 6.14 11.50
N ILE A 129 10.90 5.57 10.38
CA ILE A 129 11.21 4.18 10.01
C ILE A 129 12.53 4.08 9.24
N TYR A 130 12.87 5.10 8.44
CA TYR A 130 13.96 5.01 7.46
C TYR A 130 15.13 5.98 7.68
N LEU A 131 15.06 6.91 8.64
CA LEU A 131 16.12 7.85 9.02
C LEU A 131 16.40 7.80 10.52
#